data_AF-A0A354YAC5-F1
#
_entry.id   AF-A0A354YAC5-F1
#
_cell.length_a   1.000
_cell.length_b   1.000
_cell.length_c   1.000
_cell.angle_alpha   90.00
_cell.angle_beta   90.00
_cell.angle_gamma   90.00
#
_symmetry.space_group_name_H-M   'P 1'
#
loop_
_entity.id
_entity.type
_entity.pdbx_description
1 polymer ?
#
loop_
_entity_poly.entity_id
_entity_poly.type
_entity_poly.pdbx_seq_one_letter_code
_entity_poly.pdbx_strand_id
1 'polypeptide(L)'
;MVPEFTMTRLILAVALLLGGCAAPAPQSHAEAPPAAADPRPVKVDTTCRSDADCTVKNVGNCCGAYPACVNGNSPTDPQGVMAQCRASGRMSVCGFREISGCRCVSGQCTAKDSQADTLRRPIPDPEPVR
;
A
#
# COMPACT_ATOMS: atom_id res chain seq x y z
N MET A 1 4.31 -30.10 62.05
CA MET A 1 3.11 -29.76 61.27
C MET A 1 3.54 -29.04 59.99
N VAL A 2 3.49 -29.73 58.85
CA VAL A 2 3.69 -29.12 57.53
C VAL A 2 2.28 -28.82 57.00
N PRO A 3 1.90 -27.56 56.75
CA PRO A 3 0.51 -27.22 56.50
C PRO A 3 0.14 -27.52 55.03
N GLU A 4 -0.77 -28.50 54.89
CA GLU A 4 -1.88 -28.76 53.94
C GLU A 4 -2.26 -27.72 52.83
N PHE A 5 -1.62 -26.56 52.71
CA PHE A 5 -2.03 -25.46 51.82
C PHE A 5 -1.41 -25.51 50.41
N THR A 6 -0.37 -26.32 50.18
CA THR A 6 0.34 -26.34 48.88
C THR A 6 -0.39 -27.16 47.82
N MET A 7 -1.20 -28.15 48.23
CA MET A 7 -1.83 -29.11 47.30
C MET A 7 -3.03 -28.52 46.56
N THR A 8 -3.83 -27.67 47.22
CA THR A 8 -5.00 -27.02 46.59
C THR A 8 -4.64 -25.97 45.54
N ARG A 9 -3.49 -25.29 45.69
CA ARG A 9 -3.04 -24.28 44.72
C ARG A 9 -2.48 -24.89 43.43
N LEU A 10 -1.93 -26.11 43.50
CA LEU A 10 -1.44 -26.81 42.32
C LEU A 10 -2.60 -27.28 41.41
N ILE A 11 -3.74 -27.65 42.01
CA ILE A 11 -4.91 -28.15 41.26
C ILE A 11 -5.63 -27.01 40.51
N LEU A 12 -5.69 -25.79 41.08
CA LEU A 12 -6.27 -24.64 40.36
C LEU A 12 -5.43 -24.17 39.17
N ALA A 13 -4.10 -24.32 39.21
CA ALA A 13 -3.23 -23.88 38.13
C ALA A 13 -3.30 -24.78 36.89
N VAL A 14 -3.59 -26.07 37.07
CA VAL A 14 -3.69 -27.06 35.96
C VAL A 14 -5.03 -26.95 35.23
N ALA A 15 -6.10 -26.50 35.89
CA ALA A 15 -7.43 -26.42 35.29
C ALA A 15 -7.62 -25.27 34.28
N LEU A 16 -6.77 -24.24 34.31
CA LEU A 16 -6.88 -23.07 33.42
C LEU A 16 -6.18 -23.23 32.06
N LEU A 17 -5.51 -24.36 31.81
CA LEU A 17 -4.73 -24.59 30.58
C LEU A 17 -5.49 -25.37 29.48
N LEU A 18 -6.79 -25.66 29.65
CA LEU A 18 -7.60 -26.41 28.67
C LEU A 18 -8.68 -25.58 27.94
N GLY A 19 -8.54 -24.24 27.87
CA GLY A 19 -9.45 -23.36 27.13
C GLY A 19 -9.16 -23.34 25.63
N GLY A 20 -9.99 -24.05 24.86
CA GLY A 20 -9.82 -24.38 23.45
C GLY A 20 -9.65 -23.23 22.44
N CYS A 21 -8.87 -23.54 21.41
CA CYS A 21 -8.66 -22.75 20.21
C CYS A 21 -9.92 -22.82 19.33
N ALA A 22 -10.71 -21.75 19.26
CA ALA A 22 -11.82 -21.63 18.32
C ALA A 22 -11.28 -21.12 16.97
N ALA A 23 -11.25 -21.99 15.95
CA ALA A 23 -10.93 -21.59 14.58
C ALA A 23 -12.07 -20.70 14.03
N PRO A 24 -11.78 -19.49 13.51
CA PRO A 24 -12.80 -18.68 12.85
C PRO A 24 -13.23 -19.35 11.54
N ALA A 25 -14.55 -19.47 11.33
CA ALA A 25 -15.12 -19.99 10.10
C ALA A 25 -14.74 -19.11 8.90
N PRO A 26 -14.46 -19.67 7.71
CA PRO A 26 -14.20 -18.89 6.51
C PRO A 26 -15.50 -18.20 6.07
N GLN A 27 -15.51 -16.87 6.14
CA GLN A 27 -16.57 -16.06 5.57
C GLN A 27 -16.41 -16.07 4.04
N SER A 28 -17.30 -16.78 3.37
CA SER A 28 -17.39 -16.80 1.92
C SER A 28 -17.96 -15.46 1.46
N HIS A 29 -17.08 -14.50 1.18
CA HIS A 29 -17.46 -13.26 0.51
C HIS A 29 -17.76 -13.60 -0.95
N ALA A 30 -19.04 -13.65 -1.31
CA ALA A 30 -19.45 -13.74 -2.70
C ALA A 30 -19.01 -12.46 -3.42
N GLU A 31 -18.02 -12.58 -4.31
CA GLU A 31 -17.54 -11.50 -5.16
C GLU A 31 -18.67 -11.07 -6.13
N ALA A 32 -19.09 -9.81 -6.05
CA ALA A 32 -20.05 -9.24 -6.98
C ALA A 32 -19.44 -9.12 -8.39
N PRO A 33 -20.23 -9.26 -9.48
CA PRO A 33 -19.74 -9.11 -10.84
C PRO A 33 -19.09 -7.73 -11.07
N PRO A 34 -18.00 -7.64 -11.85
CA PRO A 34 -17.32 -6.37 -12.10
C PRO A 34 -18.27 -5.43 -12.84
N ALA A 35 -18.53 -4.26 -12.25
CA ALA A 35 -19.26 -3.20 -12.91
C ALA A 35 -18.54 -2.81 -14.21
N ALA A 36 -19.29 -2.66 -15.31
CA ALA A 36 -18.75 -2.24 -16.59
C ALA A 36 -17.96 -0.92 -16.42
N ALA A 37 -16.70 -0.92 -16.84
CA ALA A 37 -15.81 0.22 -16.70
C ALA A 37 -16.30 1.40 -17.56
N ASP A 38 -16.52 2.55 -16.92
CA ASP A 38 -16.83 3.81 -17.58
C ASP A 38 -15.60 4.24 -18.42
N PRO A 39 -15.72 4.49 -19.73
CA PRO A 39 -14.57 4.70 -20.62
C PRO A 39 -13.86 6.05 -20.42
N ARG A 40 -14.32 6.87 -19.47
CA ARG A 40 -13.72 8.17 -19.17
C ARG A 40 -12.43 7.99 -18.38
N PRO A 41 -11.36 8.75 -18.70
CA PRO A 41 -10.13 8.72 -17.92
C PRO A 41 -10.41 9.01 -16.45
N VAL A 42 -10.06 8.06 -15.58
CA VAL A 42 -10.18 8.24 -14.13
C VAL A 42 -9.26 9.39 -13.70
N LYS A 43 -9.86 10.42 -13.10
CA LYS A 43 -9.09 11.52 -12.53
C LYS A 43 -8.57 11.12 -11.16
N VAL A 44 -7.26 11.01 -11.06
CA VAL A 44 -6.57 10.79 -9.79
C VAL A 44 -6.56 12.10 -9.00
N ASP A 45 -6.97 12.01 -7.73
CA ASP A 45 -6.93 13.10 -6.76
C ASP A 45 -5.73 12.93 -5.82
N THR A 46 -4.93 13.98 -5.75
CA THR A 46 -3.76 14.07 -4.87
C THR A 46 -3.96 15.04 -3.73
N THR A 47 -5.15 15.64 -3.57
CA THR A 47 -5.40 16.60 -2.49
C THR A 47 -5.43 15.93 -1.12
N CYS A 48 -4.96 16.63 -0.10
CA CYS A 48 -4.96 16.12 1.28
C CYS A 48 -5.06 17.26 2.29
N ARG A 49 -5.51 16.94 3.50
CA ARG A 49 -5.45 17.83 4.67
C ARG A 49 -4.32 17.42 5.62
N SER A 50 -4.02 16.13 5.68
CA SER A 50 -3.03 15.53 6.57
C SER A 50 -2.37 14.33 5.93
N ASP A 51 -1.24 13.87 6.49
CA ASP A 51 -0.54 12.66 6.05
C ASP A 51 -1.44 11.41 6.01
N ALA A 52 -2.45 11.34 6.89
CA ALA A 52 -3.36 10.20 6.99
C ALA A 52 -4.32 10.09 5.78
N ASP A 53 -4.52 11.17 5.04
CA ASP A 53 -5.36 11.17 3.83
C ASP A 53 -4.62 10.54 2.63
N CYS A 54 -3.30 10.41 2.72
CA CYS A 54 -2.46 9.95 1.62
C CYS A 54 -2.11 8.47 1.76
N THR A 55 -2.26 7.73 0.67
CA THR A 55 -1.86 6.32 0.60
C THR A 55 -1.18 6.01 -0.71
N VAL A 56 -0.37 4.94 -0.71
CA VAL A 56 0.24 4.42 -1.94
C VAL A 56 -0.81 3.61 -2.69
N LYS A 57 -1.19 4.05 -3.88
CA LYS A 57 -2.07 3.30 -4.79
C LYS A 57 -1.38 3.08 -6.10
N ASN A 58 -1.74 2.01 -6.79
CA ASN A 58 -1.32 1.79 -8.17
C ASN A 58 -2.20 2.63 -9.09
N VAL A 59 -1.64 3.70 -9.65
CA VAL A 59 -2.35 4.54 -10.63
C VAL A 59 -2.17 4.03 -12.07
N GLY A 60 -1.19 3.14 -12.29
CA GLY A 60 -0.83 2.60 -13.60
C GLY A 60 -0.07 3.58 -14.49
N ASN A 61 0.73 3.03 -15.39
CA ASN A 61 1.36 3.76 -16.49
C ASN A 61 1.51 2.82 -17.71
N CYS A 62 2.04 3.34 -18.83
CA CYS A 62 2.29 2.52 -20.03
C CYS A 62 3.40 1.47 -19.89
N CYS A 63 3.99 1.33 -18.71
CA CYS A 63 5.04 0.36 -18.40
C CYS A 63 4.60 -0.72 -17.40
N GLY A 64 3.40 -0.62 -16.82
CA GLY A 64 2.92 -1.56 -15.82
C GLY A 64 2.33 -0.90 -14.57
N ALA A 65 2.58 -1.55 -13.44
CA ALA A 65 2.23 -1.02 -12.14
C ALA A 65 3.07 0.23 -11.86
N TYR A 66 2.40 1.27 -11.37
CA TYR A 66 3.02 2.52 -11.00
C TYR A 66 2.47 2.95 -9.64
N PRO A 67 3.16 2.60 -8.54
CA PRO A 67 2.76 3.02 -7.21
C PRO A 67 2.99 4.53 -7.07
N ALA A 68 1.99 5.25 -6.57
CA ALA A 68 2.05 6.69 -6.34
C ALA A 68 1.29 7.08 -5.07
N CYS A 69 1.73 8.15 -4.42
CA CYS A 69 1.01 8.75 -3.30
C CYS A 69 -0.16 9.58 -3.80
N VAL A 70 -1.36 9.18 -3.42
CA VAL A 70 -2.63 9.83 -3.81
C VAL A 70 -3.56 9.88 -2.62
N ASN A 71 -4.67 10.62 -2.72
CA ASN A 71 -5.70 10.57 -1.68
C ASN A 71 -6.25 9.14 -1.57
N GLY A 72 -6.47 8.63 -0.35
CA GLY A 72 -7.01 7.29 -0.12
C GLY A 72 -8.35 7.05 -0.82
N ASN A 73 -9.18 8.09 -0.87
CA ASN A 73 -10.50 8.07 -1.52
C ASN A 73 -10.42 8.33 -3.03
N SER A 74 -9.25 8.67 -3.58
CA SER A 74 -9.08 8.87 -5.02
C SER A 74 -9.37 7.59 -5.78
N PRO A 75 -10.18 7.62 -6.86
CA PRO A 75 -10.26 6.48 -7.76
C PRO A 75 -8.92 6.28 -8.49
N THR A 76 -8.66 5.05 -8.93
CA THR A 76 -7.51 4.66 -9.74
C THR A 76 -7.94 3.59 -10.74
N ASP A 77 -7.42 3.63 -11.96
CA ASP A 77 -7.70 2.63 -12.99
C ASP A 77 -6.43 2.20 -13.75
N PRO A 78 -5.57 1.40 -13.11
CA PRO A 78 -4.35 0.94 -13.76
C PRO A 78 -4.63 0.05 -14.97
N GLN A 79 -5.78 -0.64 -15.02
CA GLN A 79 -6.14 -1.51 -16.13
C GLN A 79 -6.59 -0.73 -17.35
N GLY A 80 -7.41 0.31 -17.18
CA GLY A 80 -7.79 1.22 -18.26
C GLY A 80 -6.60 1.99 -18.82
N VAL A 81 -5.68 2.45 -17.96
CA VAL A 81 -4.40 3.05 -18.40
C VAL A 81 -3.61 2.04 -19.25
N MET A 82 -3.46 0.80 -18.77
CA MET A 82 -2.78 -0.26 -19.50
C MET A 82 -3.44 -0.55 -20.86
N ALA A 83 -4.77 -0.62 -20.91
CA ALA A 83 -5.52 -0.84 -22.14
C ALA A 83 -5.32 0.32 -23.14
N GLN A 84 -5.36 1.56 -22.69
CA GLN A 84 -5.11 2.74 -23.51
C GLN A 84 -3.68 2.74 -24.07
N CYS A 85 -2.69 2.41 -23.26
CA CYS A 85 -1.29 2.34 -23.67
C CYS A 85 -1.05 1.26 -24.74
N ARG A 86 -1.72 0.11 -24.61
CA ARG A 86 -1.72 -0.94 -25.65
C ARG A 86 -2.38 -0.47 -26.94
N ALA A 87 -3.56 0.13 -26.84
CA ALA A 87 -4.29 0.64 -28.00
C ALA A 87 -3.53 1.74 -28.76
N SER A 88 -2.74 2.55 -28.05
CA SER A 88 -1.93 3.63 -28.63
C SER A 88 -0.50 3.22 -29.00
N GLY A 89 -0.10 1.96 -28.79
CA GLY A 89 1.27 1.50 -29.08
C GLY A 89 2.35 2.13 -28.21
N ARG A 90 1.99 2.71 -27.06
CA ARG A 90 2.90 3.44 -26.15
C ARG A 90 3.52 2.58 -25.06
N MET A 91 3.34 1.27 -25.16
CA MET A 91 3.87 0.30 -24.20
C MET A 91 5.40 0.31 -24.20
N SER A 92 6.01 0.35 -23.01
CA SER A 92 7.46 0.27 -22.85
C SER A 92 7.83 -0.41 -21.53
N VAL A 93 9.11 -0.43 -21.18
CA VAL A 93 9.60 -0.95 -19.90
C VAL A 93 10.18 0.22 -19.12
N CYS A 94 9.64 0.46 -17.93
CA CYS A 94 10.09 1.50 -17.01
C CYS A 94 10.53 0.88 -15.70
N GLY A 95 11.55 1.46 -15.06
CA GLY A 95 11.74 1.28 -13.63
C GLY A 95 10.69 2.08 -12.85
N PHE A 96 10.32 1.60 -11.66
CA PHE A 96 9.54 2.37 -10.71
C PHE A 96 10.42 2.68 -9.48
N ARG A 97 10.17 3.82 -8.86
CA ARG A 97 10.83 4.18 -7.60
C ARG A 97 10.16 3.44 -6.44
N GLU A 98 10.97 3.01 -5.48
CA GLU A 98 10.45 2.49 -4.22
C GLU A 98 9.97 3.65 -3.35
N ILE A 99 8.71 3.60 -2.92
CA ILE A 99 8.10 4.62 -2.07
C ILE A 99 8.09 4.09 -0.64
N SER A 100 8.84 4.74 0.25
CA SER A 100 8.92 4.39 1.67
C SER A 100 7.70 4.85 2.48
N GLY A 101 6.92 5.80 1.95
CA GLY A 101 5.67 6.26 2.53
C GLY A 101 5.15 7.53 1.85
N CYS A 102 4.00 8.02 2.31
CA CYS A 102 3.38 9.25 1.81
C CYS A 102 3.30 10.32 2.90
N ARG A 103 3.29 11.60 2.47
CA ARG A 103 3.01 12.78 3.31
C ARG A 103 2.16 13.78 2.55
N CYS A 104 1.45 14.61 3.30
CA CYS A 104 0.73 15.76 2.78
C CYS A 104 1.63 17.00 2.85
N VAL A 105 1.99 17.56 1.71
CA VAL A 105 2.82 18.78 1.60
C VAL A 105 2.05 19.79 0.76
N SER A 106 1.79 20.97 1.33
CA SER A 106 1.04 22.04 0.64
C SER A 106 -0.33 21.60 0.11
N GLY A 107 -1.02 20.74 0.86
CA GLY A 107 -2.32 20.18 0.47
C GLY A 107 -2.25 19.13 -0.65
N GLN A 108 -1.05 18.60 -0.94
CA GLN A 108 -0.82 17.58 -1.96
C GLN A 108 -0.11 16.35 -1.39
N CYS A 109 -0.59 15.16 -1.73
CA CYS A 109 0.04 13.89 -1.42
C CYS A 109 1.33 13.75 -2.23
N THR A 110 2.45 13.60 -1.53
CA THR A 110 3.76 13.38 -2.13
C THR A 110 4.45 12.18 -1.48
N ALA A 111 5.35 11.55 -2.23
CA ALA A 111 6.22 10.50 -1.71
C ALA A 111 7.18 11.05 -0.65
N LYS A 112 7.43 10.24 0.37
CA LYS A 112 8.61 10.34 1.22
C LYS A 112 9.74 9.67 0.44
N ASP A 113 10.90 10.33 0.37
CA ASP A 113 12.05 9.76 -0.30
C ASP A 113 12.49 8.50 0.47
N SER A 114 12.82 7.44 -0.27
CA SER A 114 13.39 6.23 0.31
C SER A 114 14.87 6.47 0.61
N GLN A 115 15.39 5.89 1.70
CA GLN A 115 16.80 6.09 2.09
C GLN A 115 17.79 5.65 0.98
N ALA A 116 17.37 4.71 0.11
CA ALA A 116 18.13 4.28 -1.06
C ALA A 116 18.36 5.42 -2.07
N ASP A 117 17.38 6.31 -2.28
CA ASP A 117 17.52 7.46 -3.18
C ASP A 117 18.50 8.50 -2.61
N THR A 118 18.52 8.70 -1.29
CA THR A 118 19.44 9.67 -0.63
C THR A 118 20.90 9.22 -0.60
N LEU A 119 21.17 7.91 -0.73
CA LEU A 119 22.53 7.37 -0.75
C LEU A 119 23.16 7.38 -2.15
N ARG A 120 22.38 7.74 -3.18
CA ARG A 120 22.91 7.89 -4.54
C ARG A 120 23.71 9.19 -4.63
N ARG A 121 25.02 9.08 -4.90
CA ARG A 121 25.89 10.25 -5.07
C ARG A 121 25.37 11.14 -6.22
N PRO A 122 25.20 12.46 -6.01
CA PRO A 122 24.87 13.38 -7.09
C PRO A 122 25.93 13.28 -8.20
N ILE A 123 25.50 13.10 -9.44
CA ILE A 123 26.41 13.17 -10.60
C ILE A 123 26.72 14.67 -10.81
N PRO A 124 27.99 15.09 -10.80
CA PRO A 124 28.34 16.48 -11.10
C PRO A 124 27.90 16.83 -12.52
N ASP A 125 27.30 18.01 -12.69
CA ASP A 125 26.89 18.50 -14.00
C ASP A 125 28.10 18.56 -14.96
N PRO A 126 27.95 18.20 -16.25
CA PRO A 126 29.04 18.31 -17.21
C PRO A 126 29.44 19.79 -17.36
N GLU A 127 30.75 20.06 -17.25
CA GLU A 127 31.29 21.41 -17.47
C GLU A 127 30.86 21.94 -18.85
N PRO A 128 30.42 23.21 -18.94
CA PRO A 128 30.04 23.80 -20.22
C PRO A 128 31.26 23.85 -21.16
N VAL A 129 31.17 23.12 -22.28
CA VAL A 129 32.16 23.19 -23.36
C VAL A 129 32.10 24.59 -23.96
N ARG A 130 33.18 25.37 -23.81
CA ARG A 130 33.37 26.66 -24.51
C ARG A 130 34.10 26.45 -25.82
#